data_AF-A0A1G3CQH2-F1
#
_entry.id   AF-A0A1G3CQH2-F1
#
_cell.length_a   1.000
_cell.length_b   1.000
_cell.length_c   1.000
_cell.angle_alpha   90.00
_cell.angle_beta   90.00
_cell.angle_gamma   90.00
#
_symmetry.space_group_name_H-M   'P 1'
#
loop_
_entity.id
_entity.type
_entity.pdbx_description
1 polymer ?
#
loop_
_entity_poly.entity_id
_entity_poly.type
_entity_poly.pdbx_seq_one_letter_code
_entity_poly.pdbx_strand_id
1 'polypeptide(L)'
;MEQHQLSINQAAAHFNIPAPSTIGQWQRLYNEGGITALEPKPKGRPPMSKPFKPFIPTNKPVTQMTPQELMQELEYRRVEIDYLKKLEALAQQKHLASKNKPK
;
A
#
# COMPACT_ATOMS: atom_id res chain seq x y z
N MET A 1 7.60 27.77 29.65
CA MET A 1 6.35 28.56 29.71
C MET A 1 5.32 27.74 30.47
N GLU A 2 5.19 27.95 31.77
CA GLU A 2 4.11 27.37 32.59
C GLU A 2 3.42 28.53 33.32
N GLN A 3 2.70 29.35 32.56
CA GLN A 3 2.14 30.62 33.06
C GLN A 3 0.73 30.48 33.67
N HIS A 4 0.15 29.28 33.66
CA HIS A 4 -1.10 28.99 34.36
C HIS A 4 -1.03 27.57 34.94
N GLN A 5 -0.85 27.44 36.26
CA GLN A 5 -0.94 26.17 36.99
C GLN A 5 -2.41 25.76 37.16
N LEU A 6 -3.16 25.71 36.06
CA LEU A 6 -4.52 25.18 36.07
C LEU A 6 -4.42 23.65 35.99
N SER A 7 -5.06 22.96 36.93
CA SER A 7 -5.24 21.53 36.82
C SER A 7 -6.01 21.18 35.54
N ILE A 8 -5.83 19.96 35.03
CA ILE A 8 -6.55 19.45 33.84
C ILE A 8 -8.06 19.68 33.96
N ASN A 9 -8.63 19.50 35.16
CA ASN A 9 -10.06 19.70 35.42
C ASN A 9 -10.46 21.18 35.37
N GLN A 10 -9.63 22.08 35.93
CA GLN A 10 -9.88 23.52 35.86
C GLN A 10 -9.77 24.04 34.42
N ALA A 11 -8.79 23.56 33.66
CA ALA A 11 -8.65 23.89 32.25
C ALA A 11 -9.86 23.37 31.45
N ALA A 12 -10.31 22.13 31.70
CA ALA A 12 -11.50 21.58 31.04
C ALA A 12 -12.76 22.40 31.33
N ALA A 13 -12.97 22.81 32.58
CA ALA A 13 -14.08 23.68 32.95
C ALA A 13 -13.97 25.06 32.29
N HIS A 14 -12.78 25.66 32.27
CA HIS A 14 -12.54 26.97 31.67
C HIS A 14 -12.77 26.98 30.15
N PHE A 15 -12.33 25.93 29.45
CA PHE A 15 -12.48 25.78 28.00
C PHE A 15 -13.75 25.02 27.59
N ASN A 16 -14.65 24.72 28.53
CA ASN A 16 -15.89 23.98 28.30
C ASN A 16 -15.69 22.65 27.54
N ILE A 17 -14.64 21.91 27.90
CA ILE A 17 -14.32 20.60 27.32
C ILE A 17 -15.00 19.51 28.17
N PRO A 18 -15.93 18.71 27.61
CA PRO A 18 -16.72 17.74 28.38
C PRO A 18 -15.88 16.66 29.07
N ALA A 19 -14.76 16.28 28.46
CA ALA A 19 -13.88 15.22 28.94
C ALA A 19 -12.51 15.80 29.29
N PRO A 20 -12.18 16.02 30.58
CA PRO A 20 -10.87 16.52 31.00
C PRO A 20 -9.69 15.66 30.51
N SER A 21 -9.92 14.36 30.32
CA SER A 21 -8.93 13.44 29.74
C SER A 21 -8.44 13.86 28.35
N THR A 22 -9.26 14.59 27.58
CA THR A 22 -8.89 15.14 26.27
C THR A 22 -7.68 16.08 26.36
N ILE A 23 -7.64 16.93 27.40
CA ILE A 23 -6.53 17.87 27.61
C ILE A 23 -5.24 17.12 27.95
N GLY A 24 -5.33 16.11 28.81
CA GLY A 24 -4.18 15.25 29.13
C GLY A 24 -3.64 14.51 27.90
N GLN A 25 -4.53 14.01 27.04
CA GLN A 25 -4.16 13.38 25.78
C GLN A 25 -3.46 14.36 24.84
N TRP A 26 -3.97 15.58 24.69
CA TRP A 26 -3.36 16.62 23.87
C TRP A 26 -1.99 17.04 24.40
N GLN A 27 -1.84 17.22 25.72
CA GLN A 27 -0.57 17.55 26.35
C GLN A 27 0.47 16.46 26.09
N ARG A 28 0.09 15.18 26.22
CA ARG A 28 0.97 14.06 25.91
C ARG A 28 1.40 14.05 24.45
N LEU A 29 0.44 14.14 23.51
CA LEU A 29 0.73 14.16 22.07
C LEU A 29 1.64 15.33 21.69
N TYR A 30 1.38 16.51 22.26
CA TYR A 30 2.19 17.70 22.04
C TYR A 30 3.62 17.54 22.57
N ASN A 31 3.80 16.92 23.75
CA ASN A 31 5.14 16.65 24.28
C ASN A 31 5.91 15.62 23.43
N GLU A 32 5.20 14.65 22.83
CA GLU A 32 5.81 13.58 22.03
C GLU A 32 6.16 14.04 20.60
N GLY A 33 5.33 14.88 19.96
CA GLY A 33 5.51 15.24 18.55
C GLY A 33 5.12 16.67 18.19
N GLY A 34 5.01 17.57 19.17
CA GLY A 34 4.68 18.97 18.95
C GLY A 34 3.31 19.17 18.32
N ILE A 35 3.17 20.24 17.54
CA ILE A 35 1.90 20.62 16.92
C ILE A 35 1.42 19.60 15.87
N THR A 36 2.33 18.93 15.17
CA THR A 36 1.99 17.96 14.11
C THR A 36 1.34 16.70 14.69
N ALA A 37 1.64 16.36 15.95
CA ALA A 37 0.99 15.24 16.63
C ALA A 37 -0.49 15.49 16.99
N LEU A 38 -0.93 16.76 16.99
CA LEU A 38 -2.32 17.15 17.21
C LEU A 38 -3.13 17.21 15.90
N GLU A 39 -2.48 17.06 14.74
CA GLU A 39 -3.17 17.07 13.46
C GLU A 39 -4.14 15.86 13.33
N PRO A 40 -5.31 16.06 12.71
CA PRO A 40 -6.28 14.99 12.53
C PRO A 40 -5.72 13.89 11.63
N LYS A 41 -5.46 12.72 12.22
CA LYS A 41 -5.09 11.51 11.46
C LYS A 41 -6.29 10.95 10.71
N PRO A 42 -6.10 10.41 9.49
CA PRO A 42 -7.17 9.74 8.76
C PRO A 42 -7.75 8.62 9.62
N LYS A 43 -9.05 8.71 9.87
CA LYS A 43 -9.77 7.72 10.68
C LYS A 43 -10.09 6.50 9.82
N GLY A 44 -9.87 5.31 10.37
CA GLY A 44 -10.23 4.04 9.73
C GLY A 44 -9.12 3.41 8.88
N ARG A 45 -9.50 2.39 8.12
CA ARG A 45 -8.58 1.61 7.28
C ARG A 45 -8.13 2.46 6.08
N PRO A 46 -6.82 2.47 5.72
CA PRO A 46 -6.38 3.12 4.50
C PRO A 46 -7.05 2.50 3.27
N PRO A 47 -7.24 3.28 2.18
CA PRO A 47 -7.78 2.75 0.94
C PRO A 47 -6.88 1.62 0.41
N MET A 48 -7.49 0.61 -0.21
CA MET A 48 -6.72 -0.42 -0.90
C MET A 48 -5.94 0.19 -2.07
N SER A 49 -4.76 -0.37 -2.34
CA SER A 49 -4.00 -0.03 -3.55
C SER A 49 -4.87 -0.25 -4.78
N LYS A 50 -4.73 0.62 -5.80
CA LYS A 50 -5.45 0.46 -7.07
C LYS A 50 -5.21 -0.94 -7.64
N PRO A 51 -6.25 -1.58 -8.21
CA PRO A 51 -6.07 -2.88 -8.85
C PRO A 51 -5.01 -2.78 -9.95
N PHE A 52 -4.19 -3.81 -10.07
CA PHE A 52 -3.22 -3.94 -11.14
C PHE A 52 -3.94 -3.85 -12.49
N LYS A 53 -3.47 -2.95 -13.37
CA LYS A 53 -3.97 -2.86 -14.74
C LYS A 53 -3.04 -3.68 -15.62
N PRO A 54 -3.48 -4.82 -16.19
CA PRO A 54 -2.65 -5.59 -17.10
C PRO A 54 -2.31 -4.74 -18.33
N PHE A 55 -1.13 -4.98 -18.90
CA PHE A 55 -0.78 -4.41 -20.20
C PHE A 55 -1.76 -4.95 -21.25
N ILE A 56 -2.33 -4.05 -22.05
CA ILE A 56 -3.21 -4.39 -23.16
C ILE A 56 -2.41 -4.12 -24.43
N PRO A 57 -2.02 -5.16 -25.19
CA PRO A 57 -1.34 -4.98 -26.46
C PRO A 57 -2.18 -4.11 -27.39
N THR A 58 -1.56 -3.16 -28.07
CA THR A 58 -2.28 -2.36 -29.05
C THR A 58 -2.41 -3.15 -30.35
N ASN A 59 -3.58 -3.10 -31.01
CA ASN A 59 -3.75 -3.67 -32.36
C ASN A 59 -3.13 -2.78 -33.47
N LYS A 60 -2.29 -1.82 -33.10
CA LYS A 60 -1.62 -0.96 -34.06
C LYS A 60 -0.59 -1.77 -34.84
N PRO A 61 -0.41 -1.54 -36.14
CA PRO A 61 0.69 -2.15 -36.87
C PRO A 61 2.03 -1.62 -36.31
N VAL A 62 3.04 -2.49 -36.29
CA VAL A 62 4.40 -2.17 -35.76
C VAL A 62 4.99 -0.92 -36.42
N THR A 63 4.65 -0.66 -37.69
CA THR A 63 5.09 0.50 -38.46
C THR A 63 4.56 1.85 -37.93
N GLN A 64 3.51 1.83 -37.12
CA GLN A 64 2.90 3.02 -36.52
C GLN A 64 3.16 3.13 -35.01
N MET A 65 3.89 2.17 -34.43
CA MET A 65 4.23 2.18 -33.01
C MET A 65 5.41 3.12 -32.74
N THR A 66 5.32 3.83 -31.63
CA THR A 66 6.47 4.56 -31.09
C THR A 66 7.53 3.57 -30.57
N PRO A 67 8.82 3.97 -30.50
CA PRO A 67 9.86 3.11 -29.93
C PRO A 67 9.55 2.62 -28.51
N GLN A 68 8.91 3.46 -27.70
CA GLN A 68 8.51 3.12 -26.33
C GLN A 68 7.40 2.06 -26.30
N GLU A 69 6.37 2.18 -27.14
CA GLU A 69 5.32 1.16 -27.28
C GLU A 69 5.92 -0.18 -27.71
N LEU A 70 6.88 -0.16 -28.65
CA LEU A 70 7.55 -1.37 -29.13
C LEU A 70 8.36 -2.07 -28.02
N MET A 71 9.12 -1.31 -27.23
CA MET A 71 9.86 -1.86 -26.09
C MET A 71 8.93 -2.51 -25.07
N GLN A 72 7.82 -1.84 -24.75
CA GLN A 72 6.84 -2.33 -23.79
C GLN A 72 6.18 -3.63 -24.28
N GLU A 73 5.84 -3.71 -25.56
CA GLU A 73 5.27 -4.93 -26.15
C GLU A 73 6.29 -6.07 -26.18
N LEU A 74 7.57 -5.79 -26.46
CA LEU A 74 8.64 -6.79 -26.39
C LEU A 74 8.83 -7.35 -24.97
N GLU A 75 8.85 -6.48 -23.96
CA GLU A 75 8.94 -6.90 -22.56
C GLU A 75 7.74 -7.76 -22.17
N TYR A 76 6.52 -7.32 -22.50
CA TYR A 76 5.30 -8.08 -22.24
C TYR A 76 5.35 -9.47 -22.89
N ARG A 77 5.75 -9.55 -24.16
CA ARG A 77 5.89 -10.82 -24.89
C ARG A 77 6.94 -11.75 -24.26
N ARG A 78 8.07 -11.21 -23.80
CA ARG A 78 9.10 -11.99 -23.10
C ARG A 78 8.57 -12.60 -21.81
N VAL A 79 7.86 -11.80 -21.01
CA VAL A 79 7.24 -12.27 -19.76
C VAL A 79 6.23 -13.37 -20.04
N GLU A 80 5.37 -13.20 -21.05
CA GLU A 80 4.38 -14.22 -21.44
C GLU A 80 5.05 -15.55 -21.82
N ILE A 81 6.08 -15.48 -22.66
CA ILE A 81 6.85 -16.67 -23.09
C ILE A 81 7.51 -17.35 -21.89
N ASP A 82 8.15 -16.58 -21.01
CA ASP A 82 8.84 -17.13 -19.84
C ASP A 82 7.87 -17.78 -18.85
N TYR A 83 6.66 -17.21 -18.70
CA TYR A 83 5.59 -17.81 -17.91
C TYR A 83 5.16 -19.17 -18.47
N LEU A 84 4.91 -19.24 -19.79
CA LEU A 84 4.53 -20.49 -20.45
C LEU A 84 5.62 -21.57 -20.32
N LYS A 85 6.90 -21.20 -20.49
CA LYS A 85 8.02 -22.12 -20.28
C LYS A 85 8.09 -22.65 -18.85
N LYS A 86 7.88 -21.80 -17.85
CA LYS A 86 7.83 -22.23 -16.44
C LYS A 86 6.66 -23.19 -16.18
N LEU A 87 5.50 -22.92 -16.77
CA LEU A 87 4.34 -23.78 -16.68
C LEU A 87 4.62 -25.15 -17.29
N GLU A 88 5.20 -25.18 -18.49
CA GLU A 88 5.58 -26.42 -19.17
C GLU A 88 6.60 -27.22 -18.34
N ALA A 89 7.65 -26.58 -17.83
CA ALA A 89 8.65 -27.21 -16.99
C ALA A 89 8.02 -27.84 -15.73
N LEU A 90 7.07 -27.15 -15.10
CA LEU A 90 6.33 -27.67 -13.95
C LEU A 90 5.48 -28.90 -14.33
N ALA A 91 4.79 -28.86 -15.47
CA ALA A 91 4.01 -29.99 -15.96
C ALA A 91 4.90 -31.22 -16.26
N GLN A 92 6.05 -31.00 -16.90
CA GLN A 92 7.04 -32.06 -17.15
C GLN A 92 7.56 -32.67 -15.85
N GLN A 93 7.92 -31.85 -14.85
CA GLN A 93 8.35 -32.33 -13.53
C GLN A 93 7.29 -33.21 -12.86
N LYS A 94 6.02 -32.81 -12.90
CA LYS A 94 4.91 -33.61 -12.36
C LYS A 94 4.76 -34.94 -13.08
N HIS A 95 4.87 -34.95 -14.41
CA HIS A 95 4.82 -36.18 -15.19
C HIS A 95 5.96 -37.14 -14.82
N LEU A 96 7.19 -36.64 -14.70
CA LEU A 96 8.35 -37.44 -14.29
C LEU A 96 8.18 -37.99 -12.87
N ALA A 97 7.72 -37.16 -11.92
CA ALA A 97 7.45 -37.59 -10.55
C ALA A 97 6.39 -38.70 -10.48
N SER A 98 5.34 -38.64 -11.31
CA SER A 98 4.30 -39.67 -11.37
C SER A 98 4.81 -41.01 -11.94
N LYS A 99 5.74 -40.96 -12.91
CA LYS A 99 6.35 -42.17 -13.50
C LYS A 99 7.33 -42.86 -12.56
N ASN A 100 7.97 -42.10 -11.67
CA ASN A 100 8.99 -42.61 -10.74
C ASN A 100 8.41 -43.12 -9.41
N LYS A 101 7.08 -43.14 -9.24
CA LYS A 101 6.46 -43.68 -8.01
C LYS A 101 6.47 -45.21 -8.07
N PRO A 102 7.11 -45.92 -7.11
CA PRO A 102 7.08 -47.38 -7.08
C PRO A 102 5.65 -47.87 -6.87
N LYS A 103 5.30 -48.98 -7.54
CA LYS A 103 4.01 -49.68 -7.40
C LYS A 103 3.80 -50.20 -5.99
#